data_AF-A0A528WWC1-F1
#
_entry.id   AF-A0A528WWC1-F1
#
_cell.length_a   1.000
_cell.length_b   1.000
_cell.length_c   1.000
_cell.angle_alpha   90.00
_cell.angle_beta   90.00
_cell.angle_gamma   90.00
#
_symmetry.space_group_name_H-M   'P 1'
#
loop_
_entity.id
_entity.type
_entity.pdbx_description
1 polymer ?
#
loop_
_entity_poly.entity_id
_entity_poly.type
_entity_poly.pdbx_seq_one_letter_code
_entity_poly.pdbx_strand_id
1 'polypeptide(L)' 'GYVVPESFNHGTSAQRQTWLARGYKSGKLSDCDTFNNPV' A
#
# COMPACT_ATOMS: atom_id res chain seq x y z
N GLY A 1 25.69 -13.83 -11.23
CA GLY A 1 24.74 -12.81 -10.76
C GLY A 1 24.44 -13.08 -9.31
N TYR A 2 24.43 -12.05 -8.47
CA TYR A 2 24.12 -12.17 -7.04
C TYR A 2 22.67 -11.75 -6.80
N VAL A 3 21.95 -12.50 -5.96
CA VAL A 3 20.61 -12.15 -5.50
C VAL A 3 20.75 -11.13 -4.37
N VAL A 4 20.15 -9.96 -4.51
CA VAL A 4 20.01 -9.00 -3.40
C VAL A 4 18.98 -9.58 -2.42
N PRO A 5 19.37 -9.94 -1.18
CA PRO A 5 18.44 -10.46 -0.19
C PRO A 5 17.34 -9.43 0.05
N GLU A 6 16.11 -9.92 0.08
CA GLU A 6 14.90 -9.20 -0.31
C GLU A 6 14.65 -7.88 0.44
N SER A 7 14.87 -6.75 -0.23
CA SER A 7 14.35 -5.44 0.19
C SER A 7 12.89 -5.23 -0.28
N PHE A 8 12.21 -6.29 -0.73
CA PHE A 8 10.82 -6.23 -1.18
C PHE A 8 9.93 -6.98 -0.20
N ASN A 9 9.53 -6.31 0.88
CA ASN A 9 8.47 -6.83 1.74
C ASN A 9 7.12 -6.49 1.11
N HIS A 10 6.24 -7.50 0.91
CA HIS A 10 4.91 -7.38 0.29
C HIS A 10 3.86 -6.56 1.09
N GLY A 11 4.31 -5.52 1.81
CA GLY A 11 3.52 -4.76 2.76
C GLY A 11 3.13 -5.61 3.97
N THR A 12 2.92 -4.96 5.12
CA THR A 12 2.44 -5.67 6.32
C THR A 12 0.93 -5.93 6.22
N SER A 13 0.44 -6.92 6.97
CA SER A 13 -1.01 -7.15 7.12
C SER A 13 -1.74 -5.91 7.65
N ALA A 14 -1.09 -5.13 8.54
CA ALA A 14 -1.61 -3.87 9.03
C ALA A 14 -1.83 -2.86 7.89
N GLN A 15 -0.88 -2.72 6.97
CA GLN A 15 -1.04 -1.86 5.79
C GLN A 15 -2.25 -2.28 4.94
N ARG A 16 -2.44 -3.60 4.74
CA ARG A 16 -3.59 -4.12 3.98
C ARG A 16 -4.93 -3.78 4.65
N GLN A 17 -5.01 -3.90 5.97
CA GLN A 17 -6.22 -3.53 6.72
C GLN A 17 -6.54 -2.04 6.58
N THR A 18 -5.53 -1.17 6.67
CA THR A 18 -5.71 0.28 6.50
C THR A 18 -6.29 0.62 5.13
N TRP A 19 -5.72 0.09 4.05
CA TRP A 19 -6.18 0.37 2.69
C TRP A 19 -7.58 -0.18 2.42
N LEU A 20 -7.88 -1.38 2.93
CA LEU A 20 -9.23 -1.95 2.85
C LEU A 20 -10.26 -1.07 3.56
N ALA A 21 -9.98 -0.66 4.80
CA ALA A 21 -10.91 0.16 5.58
C ALA A 21 -11.12 1.55 4.95
N ARG A 22 -10.08 2.14 4.37
CA ARG A 22 -10.15 3.42 3.66
C ARG A 22 -11.09 3.34 2.44
N GLY A 23 -10.89 2.34 1.57
CA GLY A 23 -11.74 2.13 0.41
C GLY A 23 -13.20 1.82 0.80
N TYR A 24 -13.40 1.01 1.84
CA TYR A 24 -14.74 0.68 2.34
C TYR A 24 -15.51 1.89 2.87
N LYS A 25 -14.83 2.82 3.54
CA LYS A 25 -15.47 4.02 4.11
C LYS A 25 -15.73 5.11 3.09
N SER A 26 -14.80 5.36 2.16
CA SER A 26 -14.92 6.49 1.24
C SER A 26 -15.63 6.14 -0.08
N GLY A 27 -15.46 4.92 -0.57
CA GLY A 27 -15.96 4.49 -1.89
C GLY A 27 -15.32 5.21 -3.08
N LYS A 28 -14.30 6.06 -2.85
CA LYS A 28 -13.65 6.87 -3.89
C LYS A 28 -12.29 6.28 -4.25
N LEU A 29 -12.10 5.97 -5.53
CA LEU A 29 -10.84 5.41 -6.05
C LEU A 29 -9.65 6.36 -5.91
N SER A 30 -9.89 7.67 -5.97
CA SER A 30 -8.86 8.69 -5.78
C SER A 30 -8.17 8.60 -4.41
N ASP A 31 -8.88 8.11 -3.39
CA ASP A 31 -8.35 8.05 -2.03
C ASP A 31 -7.34 6.90 -1.86
N CYS A 32 -7.24 6.01 -2.85
CA CYS A 32 -6.32 4.87 -2.88
C CYS A 32 -5.05 5.15 -3.70
N ASP A 33 -4.87 6.37 -4.23
CA ASP A 33 -3.66 6.74 -4.98
C ASP A 33 -2.48 6.97 -4.03
N THR A 34 -1.55 6.02 -4.03
CA THR A 34 -0.33 6.07 -3.20
C THR A 34 0.90 6.54 -3.96
N PHE A 35 0.78 6.86 -5.25
CA PHE A 35 1.91 7.26 -6.08
C PHE A 35 2.04 8.78 -6.15
N ASN A 36 0.93 9.50 -6.00
CA ASN A 36 0.88 10.96 -6.13
C ASN A 36 0.75 11.69 -4.78
N ASN A 37 0.79 10.99 -3.65
CA ASN A 37 0.72 11.62 -2.34
C ASN A 37 2.13 12.09 -1.91
N PRO A 38 2.33 13.38 -1.57
CA PRO A 38 3.64 13.85 -1.09
C PRO A 38 4.05 13.09 0.17
N VAL A 39 5.35 12.77 0.24
CA VAL A 39 6.01 12.15 1.41
C VAL A 39 6.28 13.17 2.50
#